data_AF-A0A3P6SGJ5-F1
#
_entry.id   AF-A0A3P6SGJ5-F1
#
_cell.length_a   1.000
_cell.length_b   1.000
_cell.length_c   1.000
_cell.angle_alpha   90.00
_cell.angle_beta   90.00
_cell.angle_gamma   90.00
#
_symmetry.space_group_name_H-M   'P 1'
#
loop_
_entity.id
_entity.type
_entity.pdbx_description
1 polymer ?
#
loop_
_entity_poly.entity_id
_entity_poly.type
_entity_poly.pdbx_seq_one_letter_code
_entity_poly.pdbx_strand_id
1 'polypeptide(L)'
;MVCFAYLQFAMVTERFVALWKRSKYESFGKKVGMGLATISVGIYSIFFAFAATAWTLRREEYSTTAYCSSSTPNSLTRLSVLCIVLCGVSVATSAGIAILYSSNHVAVKSKPFDLTTSYQLNENYSVIKLLLPLTVFQNICYVYFTASSAVFTLLANRFEHTTFRILFPLCYVIPFYTFVCPILIWYIVLKSRRLNRKKLEQATQVHNKADDVYFDAYSKVWG
;
A
#
# COMPACT_ATOMS: atom_id res chain seq x y z
N MET A 1 -7.33 0.68 -9.41
CA MET A 1 -6.74 1.71 -8.52
C MET A 1 -7.54 1.86 -7.23
N VAL A 2 -8.87 2.06 -7.30
CA VAL A 2 -9.78 2.21 -6.15
C VAL A 2 -9.59 1.13 -5.07
N CYS A 3 -9.74 -0.16 -5.41
CA CYS A 3 -9.66 -1.23 -4.41
C CYS A 3 -8.34 -1.19 -3.64
N PHE A 4 -7.25 -0.92 -4.35
CA PHE A 4 -5.92 -0.92 -3.77
C PHE A 4 -5.69 0.24 -2.78
N ALA A 5 -6.27 1.42 -3.05
CA ALA A 5 -6.24 2.53 -2.11
C ALA A 5 -6.98 2.20 -0.80
N TYR A 6 -8.14 1.57 -0.90
CA TYR A 6 -8.90 1.12 0.28
C TYR A 6 -8.19 0.00 1.04
N LEU A 7 -7.56 -0.95 0.33
CA LEU A 7 -6.76 -2.01 0.94
C LEU A 7 -5.58 -1.44 1.74
N GLN A 8 -4.87 -0.45 1.18
CA GLN A 8 -3.79 0.21 1.90
C GLN A 8 -4.28 0.95 3.14
N PHE A 9 -5.38 1.70 3.02
CA PHE A 9 -5.97 2.40 4.16
C PHE A 9 -6.37 1.41 5.28
N ALA A 10 -6.97 0.28 4.91
CA ALA A 10 -7.34 -0.77 5.86
C ALA A 10 -6.12 -1.39 6.55
N MET A 11 -5.05 -1.70 5.79
CA MET A 11 -3.81 -2.21 6.35
C MET A 11 -3.19 -1.23 7.34
N VAL A 12 -3.14 0.07 7.02
CA VAL A 12 -2.62 1.10 7.94
C VAL A 12 -3.47 1.18 9.21
N THR A 13 -4.80 1.12 9.07
CA THR A 13 -5.73 1.15 10.20
C THR A 13 -5.56 -0.08 11.10
N GLU A 14 -5.43 -1.28 10.53
CA GLU A 14 -5.15 -2.51 11.26
C GLU A 14 -3.86 -2.36 12.09
N ARG A 15 -2.77 -1.88 11.47
CA ARG A 15 -1.48 -1.70 12.15
C ARG A 15 -1.53 -0.62 13.23
N PHE A 16 -2.34 0.41 13.05
CA PHE A 16 -2.59 1.43 14.08
C PHE A 16 -3.34 0.86 15.28
N VAL A 17 -4.37 0.05 15.04
CA VAL A 17 -5.11 -0.65 16.11
C VAL A 17 -4.19 -1.61 16.86
N ALA A 18 -3.35 -2.36 16.15
CA ALA A 18 -2.36 -3.26 16.77
C ALA A 18 -1.35 -2.47 17.62
N LEU A 19 -0.89 -1.30 17.14
CA LEU A 19 0.03 -0.43 17.87
C LEU A 19 -0.59 0.18 19.14
N TRP A 20 -1.90 0.48 19.13
CA TRP A 20 -2.61 1.06 20.28
C TRP A 20 -2.97 0.00 21.33
N LYS A 21 -3.44 -1.18 20.91
CA LYS A 21 -3.95 -2.24 21.81
C LYS A 21 -2.92 -3.36 22.07
N ARG A 22 -1.62 -3.04 22.10
CA ARG A 22 -0.51 -4.03 22.18
C ARG A 22 -0.72 -5.14 23.21
N SER A 23 -1.12 -4.79 24.43
CA SER A 23 -1.27 -5.72 25.57
C SER A 23 -2.44 -6.71 25.45
N LYS A 24 -3.52 -6.37 24.73
CA LYS A 24 -4.71 -7.24 24.58
C LYS A 24 -4.89 -7.77 23.15
N TYR A 25 -3.95 -7.44 22.25
CA TYR A 25 -4.08 -7.80 20.85
C TYR A 25 -3.90 -9.29 20.61
N GLU A 26 -3.10 -10.02 21.42
CA GLU A 26 -2.91 -11.47 21.23
C GLU A 26 -4.18 -12.31 21.41
N SER A 27 -5.04 -11.97 22.39
CA SER A 27 -6.28 -12.73 22.60
C SER A 27 -7.33 -12.46 21.50
N PHE A 28 -7.22 -11.32 20.82
CA PHE A 28 -8.15 -10.87 19.77
C PHE A 28 -7.57 -10.96 18.34
N GLY A 29 -6.27 -11.17 18.19
CA GLY A 29 -5.50 -10.80 17.00
C GLY A 29 -5.92 -11.55 15.74
N LYS A 30 -6.16 -12.86 15.84
CA LYS A 30 -6.61 -13.67 14.70
C LYS A 30 -8.02 -13.29 14.23
N LYS A 31 -8.95 -13.02 15.15
CA LYS A 31 -10.35 -12.69 14.81
C LYS A 31 -10.48 -11.26 14.29
N VAL A 32 -9.75 -10.32 14.88
CA VAL A 32 -9.77 -8.90 14.47
C VAL A 32 -9.08 -8.70 13.13
N GLY A 33 -7.90 -9.30 12.91
CA GLY A 33 -7.19 -9.20 11.63
C GLY A 33 -7.99 -9.84 10.48
N MET A 34 -8.55 -11.03 10.71
CA MET A 34 -9.39 -11.70 9.71
C MET A 34 -10.72 -10.97 9.47
N GLY A 35 -11.35 -10.42 10.52
CA GLY A 35 -12.56 -9.62 10.37
C GLY A 35 -12.32 -8.33 9.58
N LEU A 36 -11.26 -7.59 9.91
CA LEU A 36 -10.87 -6.39 9.18
C LEU A 36 -10.46 -6.69 7.74
N ALA A 37 -9.71 -7.76 7.50
CA ALA A 37 -9.35 -8.18 6.15
C ALA A 37 -10.60 -8.54 5.34
N THR A 38 -11.48 -9.39 5.83
CA THR A 38 -12.69 -9.82 5.09
C THR A 38 -13.64 -8.67 4.82
N ILE A 39 -13.86 -7.79 5.81
CA ILE A 39 -14.77 -6.64 5.67
C ILE A 39 -14.16 -5.59 4.72
N SER A 40 -12.88 -5.25 4.86
CA SER A 40 -12.24 -4.23 4.03
C SER A 40 -11.94 -4.70 2.61
N VAL A 41 -11.43 -5.93 2.44
CA VAL A 41 -11.06 -6.53 1.15
C VAL A 41 -12.31 -6.93 0.39
N GLY A 42 -13.20 -7.72 1.01
CA GLY A 42 -14.31 -8.36 0.32
C GLY A 42 -15.48 -7.42 0.09
N ILE A 43 -15.95 -6.74 1.13
CA ILE A 43 -17.23 -6.03 1.07
C ILE A 43 -17.01 -4.59 0.62
N TYR A 44 -16.19 -3.83 1.33
CA TYR A 44 -16.03 -2.40 1.03
C TYR A 44 -15.29 -2.13 -0.28
N SER A 45 -14.18 -2.81 -0.55
CA SER A 45 -13.39 -2.51 -1.75
C SER A 45 -14.11 -2.89 -3.05
N ILE A 46 -14.81 -4.03 -3.06
CA ILE A 46 -15.54 -4.52 -4.23
C ILE A 46 -16.80 -3.67 -4.45
N PHE A 47 -17.59 -3.45 -3.39
CA PHE A 47 -18.81 -2.65 -3.48
C PHE A 47 -18.50 -1.22 -3.94
N PHE A 48 -17.49 -0.59 -3.34
CA PHE A 48 -17.13 0.79 -3.68
C PHE A 48 -16.54 0.90 -5.09
N ALA A 49 -15.75 -0.08 -5.53
CA ALA A 49 -15.25 -0.13 -6.90
C ALA A 49 -16.38 -0.30 -7.93
N PHE A 50 -17.34 -1.17 -7.64
CA PHE A 50 -18.52 -1.36 -8.49
C PHE A 50 -19.36 -0.08 -8.53
N ALA A 51 -19.65 0.53 -7.38
CA ALA A 51 -20.40 1.77 -7.29
C ALA A 51 -19.70 2.92 -8.02
N ALA A 52 -18.38 3.07 -7.87
CA ALA A 52 -17.60 4.08 -8.57
C ALA A 52 -17.64 3.88 -10.09
N THR A 53 -17.51 2.64 -10.56
CA THR A 53 -17.55 2.31 -11.99
C THR A 53 -18.94 2.54 -12.58
N ALA A 54 -19.99 2.11 -11.86
CA ALA A 54 -21.37 2.36 -12.23
C ALA A 54 -21.66 3.86 -12.30
N TRP A 55 -21.17 4.64 -11.33
CA TRP A 55 -21.32 6.10 -11.30
C TRP A 55 -20.64 6.80 -12.48
N THR A 56 -19.41 6.38 -12.83
CA THR A 56 -18.71 6.94 -13.99
C THR A 56 -19.45 6.69 -15.29
N LEU A 57 -19.98 5.48 -15.48
CA LEU A 57 -20.57 5.03 -16.75
C LEU A 57 -22.06 5.36 -16.91
N ARG A 58 -22.76 5.75 -15.84
CA ARG A 58 -24.24 5.92 -15.82
C ARG A 58 -24.83 6.88 -16.87
N ARG A 59 -24.03 7.75 -17.49
CA ARG A 59 -24.51 8.69 -18.54
C ARG A 59 -23.60 8.73 -19.76
N GLU A 60 -22.96 7.63 -20.10
CA GLU A 60 -22.28 7.56 -21.39
C GLU A 60 -23.33 7.36 -22.49
N GLU A 61 -23.55 8.41 -23.26
CA GLU A 61 -24.14 8.27 -24.58
C GLU A 61 -23.07 7.57 -25.44
N TYR A 62 -23.32 6.32 -25.83
CA TYR A 62 -22.49 5.59 -26.78
C TYR A 62 -22.62 6.25 -28.15
N SER A 63 -21.95 7.40 -28.32
CA SER A 63 -21.77 8.04 -29.62
C SER A 63 -21.04 7.07 -30.55
N THR A 64 -21.39 7.08 -31.84
CA THR A 64 -20.82 6.24 -32.91
C THR A 64 -19.31 6.36 -33.12
N THR A 65 -18.62 7.21 -32.35
CA THR A 65 -17.17 7.37 -32.44
C THR A 65 -16.44 6.58 -31.36
N ALA A 66 -15.61 5.62 -31.78
CA ALA A 66 -14.80 4.82 -30.87
C ALA A 66 -13.70 5.68 -30.23
N TYR A 67 -13.61 5.67 -28.91
CA TYR A 67 -12.49 6.21 -28.15
C TYR A 67 -11.61 5.06 -27.66
N CYS A 68 -10.29 5.20 -27.79
CA CYS A 68 -9.34 4.21 -27.26
C CYS A 68 -9.19 4.27 -25.73
N SER A 69 -9.80 5.27 -25.08
CA SER A 69 -9.85 5.44 -23.63
C SER A 69 -11.29 5.39 -23.14
N SER A 70 -11.51 4.78 -21.98
CA SER A 70 -12.81 4.75 -21.27
C SER A 70 -13.23 6.12 -20.69
N SER A 71 -12.69 7.21 -21.22
CA SER A 71 -12.95 8.57 -20.76
C SER A 71 -13.33 9.40 -21.96
N THR A 72 -14.59 9.83 -21.97
CA THR A 72 -15.12 10.86 -22.85
C THR A 72 -15.01 12.23 -22.17
N PRO A 73 -15.15 13.35 -22.89
CA PRO A 73 -15.17 14.68 -22.28
C PRO A 73 -16.19 14.82 -21.13
N ASN A 74 -17.34 14.14 -21.23
CA ASN A 74 -18.36 14.10 -20.18
C ASN A 74 -17.96 13.22 -18.98
N SER A 75 -17.25 12.11 -19.22
CA SER A 75 -16.78 11.21 -18.16
C SER A 75 -15.51 11.72 -17.46
N LEU A 76 -14.74 12.61 -18.12
CA LEU A 76 -13.50 13.18 -17.60
C LEU A 76 -13.69 13.87 -16.25
N THR A 77 -14.72 14.72 -16.13
CA THR A 77 -14.97 15.48 -14.90
C THR A 77 -15.29 14.54 -13.73
N ARG A 78 -16.07 13.49 -13.96
CA ARG A 78 -16.42 12.50 -12.93
C ARG A 78 -15.20 11.68 -12.52
N LEU A 79 -14.40 11.28 -13.50
CA LEU A 79 -13.20 10.50 -13.27
C LEU A 79 -12.12 11.34 -12.54
N SER A 80 -12.05 12.64 -12.83
CA SER A 80 -11.21 13.60 -12.10
C SER A 80 -11.66 13.76 -10.64
N VAL A 81 -12.96 13.93 -10.38
CA VAL A 81 -13.51 14.00 -9.01
C VAL A 81 -13.18 12.72 -8.22
N LEU A 82 -13.36 11.55 -8.81
CA LEU A 82 -12.98 10.29 -8.16
C LEU A 82 -11.47 10.23 -7.86
N CYS A 83 -10.62 10.69 -8.78
CA CYS A 83 -9.18 10.71 -8.56
C CYS A 83 -8.76 11.70 -7.47
N ILE A 84 -9.43 12.85 -7.35
CA ILE A 84 -9.22 13.81 -6.26
C ILE A 84 -9.56 13.17 -4.90
N VAL A 85 -10.71 12.48 -4.81
CA VAL A 85 -11.11 11.77 -3.58
C VAL A 85 -10.09 10.69 -3.22
N LEU A 86 -9.67 9.87 -4.19
CA LEU A 86 -8.66 8.83 -3.97
C LEU A 86 -7.29 9.41 -3.61
N CYS A 87 -6.93 10.56 -4.19
CA CYS A 87 -5.73 11.30 -3.83
C CYS A 87 -5.79 11.72 -2.35
N GLY A 88 -6.91 12.28 -1.89
CA GLY A 88 -7.15 12.60 -0.48
C GLY A 88 -6.99 11.38 0.44
N VAL A 89 -7.59 10.24 0.09
CA VAL A 89 -7.43 8.97 0.84
C VAL A 89 -5.97 8.52 0.86
N SER A 90 -5.25 8.64 -0.25
CA SER A 90 -3.85 8.24 -0.35
C SER A 90 -2.91 9.14 0.48
N VAL A 91 -3.19 10.45 0.52
CA VAL A 91 -2.49 11.40 1.40
C VAL A 91 -2.76 11.07 2.87
N ALA A 92 -4.03 10.86 3.25
CA ALA A 92 -4.38 10.45 4.61
C ALA A 92 -3.69 9.14 5.01
N THR A 93 -3.62 8.17 4.10
CA THR A 93 -2.92 6.89 4.30
C THR A 93 -1.42 7.12 4.52
N SER A 94 -0.78 7.99 3.71
CA SER A 94 0.64 8.31 3.87
C SER A 94 0.94 9.03 5.20
N ALA A 95 0.05 9.93 5.65
CA ALA A 95 0.15 10.54 6.96
C ALA A 95 0.03 9.50 8.09
N GLY A 96 -0.91 8.56 7.96
CA GLY A 96 -1.05 7.43 8.89
C GLY A 96 0.22 6.57 8.99
N ILE A 97 0.88 6.29 7.85
CA ILE A 97 2.17 5.57 7.83
C ILE A 97 3.26 6.38 8.52
N ALA A 98 3.34 7.69 8.31
CA ALA A 98 4.34 8.55 8.95
C ALA A 98 4.15 8.60 10.48
N ILE A 99 2.91 8.69 10.95
CA ILE A 99 2.57 8.62 12.37
C ILE A 99 2.97 7.26 12.95
N LEU A 100 2.61 6.17 12.27
CA LEU A 100 2.98 4.82 12.67
C LEU A 100 4.49 4.63 12.76
N TYR A 101 5.23 5.13 11.77
CA TYR A 101 6.69 5.05 11.74
C TYR A 101 7.32 5.79 12.91
N SER A 102 6.85 7.02 13.19
CA SER A 102 7.33 7.84 14.30
C SER A 102 7.04 7.19 15.66
N SER A 103 5.80 6.74 15.87
CA SER A 103 5.39 6.06 17.10
C SER A 103 6.12 4.73 17.30
N ASN A 104 6.40 3.99 16.24
CA ASN A 104 7.18 2.76 16.31
C ASN A 104 8.65 3.05 16.68
N HIS A 105 9.26 4.07 16.07
CA HIS A 105 10.63 4.48 16.39
C HIS A 105 10.80 4.93 17.85
N VAL A 106 9.83 5.68 18.39
CA VAL A 106 9.81 6.05 19.81
C VAL A 106 9.66 4.82 20.70
N ALA A 107 8.74 3.90 20.37
CA ALA A 107 8.50 2.70 21.16
C ALA A 107 9.66 1.69 21.17
N VAL A 108 10.46 1.63 20.10
CA VAL A 108 11.67 0.81 20.07
C VAL A 108 12.75 1.39 21.00
N LYS A 109 12.87 2.72 21.06
CA LYS A 109 13.83 3.38 21.97
C LYS A 109 13.53 3.15 23.44
N SER A 110 12.25 3.00 23.80
CA SER A 110 11.83 2.77 25.19
C SER A 110 12.11 1.34 25.72
N LYS A 111 12.76 0.46 24.94
CA LYS A 111 13.17 -0.92 25.32
C LYS A 111 12.15 -1.66 26.21
N PRO A 112 10.97 -2.03 25.69
CA PRO A 112 10.05 -2.86 26.44
C PRO A 112 10.66 -4.26 26.66
N PHE A 113 10.76 -4.71 27.92
CA PHE A 113 11.26 -6.05 28.30
C PHE A 113 10.32 -7.21 27.88
N ASP A 114 9.19 -6.90 27.25
CA ASP A 114 8.19 -7.87 26.84
C ASP A 114 8.44 -8.36 25.39
N LEU A 115 8.57 -9.68 25.24
CA LEU A 115 8.78 -10.38 23.97
C LEU A 115 7.63 -10.12 22.99
N THR A 116 6.37 -10.09 23.48
CA THR A 116 5.20 -9.89 22.63
C THR A 116 5.17 -8.48 22.03
N THR A 117 5.52 -7.48 22.84
CA THR A 117 5.61 -6.08 22.39
C THR A 117 6.75 -5.91 21.37
N SER A 118 7.91 -6.52 21.61
CA SER A 118 9.05 -6.48 20.70
C SER A 118 8.73 -7.15 19.35
N TYR A 119 8.01 -8.29 19.39
CA TYR A 119 7.54 -8.97 18.18
C TYR A 119 6.61 -8.07 17.34
N GLN A 120 5.58 -7.48 17.95
CA GLN A 120 4.63 -6.61 17.24
C GLN A 120 5.29 -5.36 16.65
N LEU A 121 6.27 -4.76 17.34
CA LEU A 121 7.02 -3.60 16.82
C LEU A 121 7.84 -3.97 15.59
N ASN A 122 8.50 -5.13 15.61
CA ASN A 122 9.32 -5.62 14.49
C ASN A 122 8.45 -6.03 13.28
N GLU A 123 7.28 -6.61 13.54
CA GLU A 123 6.28 -6.90 12.50
C GLU A 123 5.78 -5.60 11.87
N ASN A 124 5.34 -4.62 12.68
CA ASN A 124 4.90 -3.32 12.19
C ASN A 124 5.98 -2.59 11.39
N TYR A 125 7.24 -2.66 11.82
CA TYR A 125 8.36 -2.07 11.08
C TYR A 125 8.54 -2.72 9.70
N SER A 126 8.45 -4.05 9.63
CA SER A 126 8.54 -4.80 8.39
C SER A 126 7.39 -4.48 7.43
N VAL A 127 6.17 -4.35 7.96
CA VAL A 127 4.97 -3.96 7.20
C VAL A 127 5.07 -2.51 6.69
N ILE A 128 5.50 -1.56 7.53
CA ILE A 128 5.71 -0.17 7.12
C ILE A 128 6.75 -0.07 6.00
N LYS A 129 7.85 -0.82 6.09
CA LYS A 129 8.88 -0.86 5.06
C LYS A 129 8.37 -1.38 3.71
N LEU A 130 7.34 -2.25 3.73
CA LEU A 130 6.68 -2.76 2.54
C LEU A 130 5.62 -1.79 2.00
N LEU A 131 4.84 -1.15 2.89
CA LEU A 131 3.79 -0.21 2.51
C LEU A 131 4.34 1.13 1.98
N LEU A 132 5.45 1.62 2.51
CA LEU A 132 6.01 2.94 2.15
C LEU A 132 6.32 3.12 0.66
N PRO A 133 7.10 2.25 -0.03
CA PRO A 133 7.37 2.42 -1.45
C PRO A 133 6.09 2.32 -2.30
N LEU A 134 5.12 1.54 -1.83
CA LEU A 134 3.85 1.32 -2.51
C LEU A 134 2.93 2.54 -2.44
N THR A 135 2.83 3.17 -1.27
CA THR A 135 2.06 4.41 -1.11
C THR A 135 2.71 5.58 -1.82
N VAL A 136 4.04 5.68 -1.81
CA VAL A 136 4.77 6.70 -2.58
C VAL A 136 4.49 6.56 -4.08
N PHE A 137 4.60 5.36 -4.63
CA PHE A 137 4.28 5.11 -6.04
C PHE A 137 2.84 5.51 -6.38
N GLN A 138 1.89 5.12 -5.55
CA GLN A 138 0.48 5.44 -5.74
C GLN A 138 0.20 6.94 -5.67
N ASN A 139 0.80 7.65 -4.71
CA ASN A 139 0.69 9.10 -4.61
C ASN A 139 1.23 9.79 -5.87
N ILE A 140 2.38 9.35 -6.39
CA ILE A 140 2.94 9.89 -7.64
C ILE A 140 1.95 9.70 -8.80
N CYS A 141 1.40 8.49 -8.96
CA CYS A 141 0.42 8.23 -10.02
C CYS A 141 -0.85 9.07 -9.89
N TYR A 142 -1.41 9.22 -8.69
CA TYR A 142 -2.60 10.03 -8.48
C TYR A 142 -2.35 11.53 -8.65
N VAL A 143 -1.21 12.04 -8.18
CA VAL A 143 -0.84 13.44 -8.38
C VAL A 143 -0.65 13.73 -9.86
N TYR A 144 0.10 12.88 -10.58
CA TYR A 144 0.30 13.02 -12.02
C TYR A 144 -1.03 13.05 -12.77
N PHE A 145 -1.91 12.08 -12.50
CA PHE A 145 -3.19 11.96 -13.17
C PHE A 145 -4.15 13.11 -12.84
N THR A 146 -4.16 13.58 -11.60
CA THR A 146 -4.99 14.72 -11.17
C THR A 146 -4.49 16.01 -11.78
N ALA A 147 -3.18 16.23 -11.80
CA ALA A 147 -2.55 17.39 -12.41
C ALA A 147 -2.80 17.44 -13.92
N SER A 148 -2.59 16.32 -14.63
CA SER A 148 -2.88 16.25 -16.07
C SER A 148 -4.36 16.52 -16.35
N SER A 149 -5.27 15.93 -15.58
CA SER A 149 -6.72 16.16 -15.74
C SER A 149 -7.14 17.61 -15.46
N ALA A 150 -6.51 18.26 -14.47
CA ALA A 150 -6.76 19.66 -14.17
C ALA A 150 -6.29 20.57 -15.31
N VAL A 151 -5.10 20.31 -15.87
CA VAL A 151 -4.56 21.03 -17.03
C VAL A 151 -5.51 20.88 -18.23
N PHE A 152 -5.97 19.67 -18.52
CA PHE A 152 -6.92 19.43 -19.62
C PHE A 152 -8.26 20.13 -19.41
N THR A 153 -8.77 20.20 -18.18
CA THR A 153 -10.01 20.91 -17.87
C THR A 153 -9.85 22.43 -18.01
N LEU A 154 -8.76 23.01 -17.50
CA LEU A 154 -8.51 24.45 -17.54
C LEU A 154 -8.21 24.97 -18.95
N LEU A 155 -7.54 24.15 -19.77
CA LEU A 155 -7.19 24.49 -21.15
C LEU A 155 -8.18 23.91 -22.17
N ALA A 156 -9.31 23.35 -21.72
CA ALA A 156 -10.29 22.70 -22.59
C ALA A 156 -10.75 23.60 -23.76
N ASN A 157 -10.93 24.90 -23.51
CA ASN A 157 -11.35 25.87 -24.52
C ASN A 157 -10.25 26.26 -25.52
N ARG A 158 -8.98 25.91 -25.24
CA ARG A 158 -7.82 26.22 -26.10
C ARG A 158 -7.44 25.06 -27.01
N PHE A 159 -7.83 23.83 -26.65
CA PHE A 159 -7.46 22.64 -27.41
C PHE A 159 -8.50 22.29 -28.46
N GLU A 160 -8.03 22.09 -29.69
CA GLU A 160 -8.82 21.46 -30.74
C GLU A 160 -9.15 20.00 -30.36
N HIS A 161 -10.36 19.53 -30.71
CA HIS A 161 -10.87 18.21 -30.31
C HIS A 161 -9.92 17.04 -30.69
N THR A 162 -9.21 17.16 -31.82
CA THR A 162 -8.25 16.16 -32.31
C THR A 162 -7.03 16.06 -31.42
N THR A 163 -6.49 17.21 -30.98
CA THR A 163 -5.32 17.30 -30.10
C THR A 163 -5.63 16.73 -28.72
N PHE A 164 -6.83 17.01 -28.19
CA PHE A 164 -7.30 16.42 -26.93
C PHE A 164 -7.37 14.89 -26.99
N ARG A 165 -7.87 14.33 -28.10
CA ARG A 165 -7.98 12.87 -28.31
C ARG A 165 -6.65 12.14 -28.32
N ILE A 166 -5.57 12.78 -28.75
CA ILE A 166 -4.23 12.17 -28.81
C ILE A 166 -3.48 12.34 -27.48
N LEU A 167 -3.55 13.52 -26.87
CA LEU A 167 -2.83 13.83 -25.64
C LEU A 167 -3.42 13.13 -24.41
N PHE A 168 -4.75 13.00 -24.34
CA PHE A 168 -5.39 12.45 -23.15
C PHE A 168 -5.00 10.98 -22.86
N PRO A 169 -5.00 10.05 -23.84
CA PRO A 169 -4.53 8.68 -23.63
C PRO A 169 -3.06 8.58 -23.22
N LEU A 170 -2.20 9.49 -23.71
CA LEU A 170 -0.78 9.52 -23.31
C LEU A 170 -0.61 9.91 -21.84
N CYS A 171 -1.52 10.72 -21.31
CA CYS A 171 -1.57 11.06 -19.89
C CYS A 171 -2.35 10.05 -19.04
N TYR A 172 -2.96 9.03 -19.66
CA TYR A 172 -3.78 8.05 -18.95
C TYR A 172 -2.89 7.06 -18.18
N VAL A 173 -2.75 7.29 -16.87
CA VAL A 173 -1.80 6.56 -16.02
C VAL A 173 -2.26 5.15 -15.64
N ILE A 174 -3.55 4.84 -15.81
CA ILE A 174 -4.17 3.61 -15.29
C ILE A 174 -3.53 2.33 -15.87
N PRO A 175 -3.29 2.19 -17.19
CA PRO A 175 -2.67 1.00 -17.77
C PRO A 175 -1.25 0.82 -17.24
N PHE A 176 -0.46 1.89 -17.17
CA PHE A 176 0.89 1.86 -16.62
C PHE A 176 0.89 1.45 -15.15
N TYR A 177 -0.04 1.99 -14.36
CA TYR A 177 -0.21 1.61 -12.96
C TYR A 177 -0.49 0.11 -12.81
N THR A 178 -1.37 -0.45 -13.63
CA THR A 178 -1.71 -1.88 -13.56
C THR A 178 -0.55 -2.80 -13.93
N PHE A 179 0.37 -2.36 -14.79
CA PHE A 179 1.58 -3.13 -15.12
C PHE A 179 2.69 -2.96 -14.07
N VAL A 180 2.93 -1.74 -13.60
CA VAL A 180 4.04 -1.44 -12.69
C VAL A 180 3.76 -1.92 -11.26
N CYS A 181 2.52 -1.81 -10.79
CA CYS A 181 2.13 -2.21 -9.43
C CYS A 181 2.49 -3.67 -9.08
N PRO A 182 2.13 -4.70 -9.87
CA PRO A 182 2.48 -6.09 -9.56
C PRO A 182 4.00 -6.32 -9.59
N ILE A 183 4.73 -5.68 -10.51
CA ILE A 183 6.20 -5.77 -10.58
C ILE A 183 6.81 -5.20 -9.29
N LEU A 184 6.30 -4.06 -8.83
CA LEU A 184 6.77 -3.38 -7.62
C LEU A 184 6.46 -4.22 -6.37
N ILE A 185 5.25 -4.76 -6.24
CA ILE A 185 4.89 -5.70 -5.15
C ILE A 185 5.80 -6.92 -5.17
N TRP A 186 5.97 -7.54 -6.34
CA TRP A 186 6.82 -8.72 -6.51
C TRP A 186 8.25 -8.43 -6.08
N TYR A 187 8.83 -7.31 -6.52
CA TYR A 187 10.16 -6.88 -6.14
C TYR A 187 10.30 -6.69 -4.63
N ILE A 188 9.33 -6.03 -3.99
CA ILE A 188 9.35 -5.78 -2.54
C ILE A 188 9.25 -7.10 -1.77
N VAL A 189 8.36 -8.01 -2.17
CA VAL A 189 8.20 -9.33 -1.53
C VAL A 189 9.48 -10.15 -1.66
N LEU A 190 10.10 -10.19 -2.84
CA LEU A 190 11.37 -10.87 -3.05
C LEU A 190 12.47 -10.29 -2.17
N LYS A 191 12.58 -8.97 -2.11
CA LYS A 191 13.57 -8.28 -1.28
C LYS A 191 13.35 -8.57 0.21
N SER A 192 12.09 -8.59 0.66
CA SER A 192 11.71 -8.94 2.03
C SER A 192 12.10 -10.38 2.38
N ARG A 193 11.76 -11.35 1.51
CA ARG A 193 12.15 -12.76 1.69
C ARG A 193 13.66 -12.94 1.75
N ARG A 194 14.41 -12.26 0.89
CA ARG A 194 15.89 -12.31 0.89
C ARG A 194 16.49 -11.75 2.18
N LEU A 195 15.95 -10.64 2.71
CA LEU A 195 16.42 -10.06 3.97
C LEU A 195 16.12 -10.98 5.15
N ASN A 196 14.93 -11.59 5.20
CA ASN A 196 14.56 -12.52 6.26
C ASN A 196 15.42 -13.78 6.23
N ARG A 197 15.74 -14.31 5.04
CA ARG A 197 16.64 -15.46 4.91
C ARG A 197 18.05 -15.15 5.42
N LYS A 198 18.61 -13.98 5.06
CA LYS A 198 19.93 -13.55 5.56
C LYS A 198 19.96 -13.41 7.09
N LYS A 199 18.90 -12.88 7.69
CA LYS A 199 18.78 -12.79 9.15
C LYS A 199 18.74 -14.17 9.81
N LEU A 200 18.03 -15.12 9.20
CA LEU A 200 17.97 -16.50 9.67
C LEU A 200 19.34 -17.18 9.58
N GLU A 201 20.01 -17.06 8.43
CA GLU A 201 21.37 -17.59 8.22
C GLU A 201 22.36 -17.04 9.26
N GLN A 202 22.30 -15.73 9.56
CA GLN A 202 23.12 -15.11 10.61
C GLN A 202 22.79 -15.64 12.02
N ALA A 203 21.51 -15.79 12.36
CA ALA A 203 21.10 -16.33 13.66
C ALA A 203 21.55 -17.79 13.83
N THR A 204 21.44 -18.61 12.80
CA THR A 204 21.91 -20.00 12.81
C THR A 204 23.44 -20.07 12.93
N GLN A 205 24.18 -19.22 12.23
CA GLN A 205 25.65 -19.18 12.34
C GLN A 205 26.12 -18.77 13.75
N VAL A 206 25.45 -17.80 14.38
CA VAL A 206 25.77 -17.38 15.75
C VAL A 206 25.47 -18.51 16.74
N HIS A 207 24.35 -19.23 16.56
CA HIS A 207 23.99 -20.35 17.42
C HIS A 207 24.99 -21.51 17.29
N ASN A 208 25.33 -21.92 16.07
CA ASN A 208 26.31 -22.98 15.83
C ASN A 208 27.67 -22.62 16.45
N LYS A 209 28.10 -21.37 16.31
CA LYS A 209 29.36 -20.90 16.90
C LYS A 209 29.33 -20.90 18.43
N ALA A 210 28.19 -20.60 19.04
CA ALA A 210 28.04 -20.67 20.50
C ALA A 210 28.05 -22.12 21.01
N ASP A 211 27.42 -23.04 20.27
CA ASP A 211 27.42 -24.47 20.58
C ASP A 211 28.82 -25.06 20.42
N ASP A 212 29.54 -24.72 19.34
CA ASP A 212 30.93 -25.13 19.12
C ASP A 212 31.84 -24.67 20.27
N VAL A 213 31.67 -23.43 20.75
CA VAL A 213 32.42 -22.91 21.90
C VAL A 213 32.03 -23.61 23.21
N TYR A 214 30.75 -23.94 23.40
CA TYR A 214 30.28 -24.67 24.57
C TYR A 214 30.85 -26.10 24.62
N PHE A 215 30.83 -26.83 23.49
CA PHE A 215 31.35 -28.18 23.42
C PHE A 215 32.90 -28.22 23.46
N ASP A 216 33.59 -27.23 22.91
CA ASP A 216 35.07 -27.11 23.02
C ASP A 216 35.52 -26.78 24.46
N ALA A 217 34.73 -26.01 25.21
CA ALA A 217 35.02 -25.77 26.62
C ALA A 217 34.82 -27.05 27.46
N TYR A 218 33.80 -27.85 27.16
CA TYR A 218 33.58 -29.12 27.85
C TYR A 218 34.65 -30.17 27.53
N SER A 219 35.09 -30.27 26.27
CA SER A 219 36.14 -31.24 25.88
C SER A 219 37.48 -30.98 26.58
N LYS A 220 37.81 -29.72 26.88
CA LYS A 220 39.02 -29.33 27.62
C LYS A 220 38.99 -29.60 29.12
N VAL A 221 37.79 -29.73 29.71
CA VAL A 221 37.64 -29.97 31.16
C VAL A 221 37.59 -31.47 31.47
N TRP A 222 37.11 -32.28 30.52
CA TRP A 222 36.84 -33.71 30.71
C TRP A 222 37.74 -34.65 29.88
N GLY A 223 38.64 -34.13 29.06
CA GLY A 223 39.67 -34.88 28.32
C GLY A 223 41.07 -34.44 28.71
#